data_AF-A0A1F9AFN0-F1
#
_entry.id   AF-A0A1F9AFN0-F1
#
_cell.length_a   1.000
_cell.length_b   1.000
_cell.length_c   1.000
_cell.angle_alpha   90.00
_cell.angle_beta   90.00
_cell.angle_gamma   90.00
#
_symmetry.space_group_name_H-M   'P 1'
#
loop_
_entity.id
_entity.type
_entity.pdbx_description
1 polymer ?
#
loop_
_entity_poly.entity_id
_entity_poly.type
_entity_poly.pdbx_seq_one_letter_code
_entity_poly.pdbx_strand_id
1 'polypeptide(L)'
;MDPFQQEPITPSALEYLIHLGAKGNHLLFGNDRIREAFARQKEALTGLENHRISEVQRAIRELLAIPDFEGKREFIAALPKETEDILIFLYFQMIERNLVLTHPARH
;
A
#
# COMPACT_ATOMS: atom_id res chain seq x y z
N MET A 1 -38.13 -11.90 -12.34
CA MET A 1 -36.88 -11.69 -11.59
C MET A 1 -35.76 -11.72 -12.60
N ASP A 2 -35.06 -10.61 -12.75
CA ASP A 2 -34.02 -10.43 -13.77
C ASP A 2 -32.66 -10.87 -13.17
N PRO A 3 -31.99 -11.90 -13.70
CA PRO A 3 -30.76 -12.45 -13.12
C PRO A 3 -29.50 -11.61 -13.36
N PHE A 4 -29.62 -10.42 -13.96
CA PHE A 4 -28.48 -9.56 -14.34
C PHE A 4 -28.19 -8.40 -13.39
N GLN A 5 -28.84 -8.32 -12.21
CA GLN A 5 -28.43 -7.39 -11.15
C GLN A 5 -27.30 -7.99 -10.31
N GLN A 6 -26.17 -8.28 -10.95
CA GLN A 6 -24.91 -8.34 -10.20
C GLN A 6 -24.57 -6.88 -9.89
N GLU A 7 -24.76 -6.46 -8.63
CA GLU A 7 -24.20 -5.18 -8.17
C GLU A 7 -22.71 -5.17 -8.54
N PRO A 8 -22.20 -4.08 -9.15
CA PRO A 8 -20.78 -4.01 -9.45
C PRO A 8 -20.03 -4.20 -8.14
N ILE A 9 -19.22 -5.27 -8.05
CA ILE A 9 -18.34 -5.48 -6.91
C ILE A 9 -17.43 -4.27 -6.86
N THR A 10 -17.75 -3.30 -6.00
CA THR A 10 -16.91 -2.13 -5.80
C THR A 10 -15.60 -2.64 -5.25
N PRO A 11 -14.46 -2.40 -5.94
CA PRO A 11 -13.17 -2.76 -5.40
C PRO A 11 -13.04 -2.14 -4.01
N SER A 12 -12.49 -2.89 -3.07
CA SER A 12 -12.12 -2.32 -1.79
C SER A 12 -11.22 -1.09 -2.04
N ALA A 13 -11.28 -0.10 -1.14
CA ALA A 13 -10.47 1.12 -1.29
C ALA A 13 -8.97 0.80 -1.47
N LEU A 14 -8.49 -0.29 -0.88
CA LEU A 14 -7.13 -0.80 -1.05
C LEU A 14 -6.88 -1.35 -2.46
N GLU A 15 -7.78 -2.17 -3.01
CA GLU A 15 -7.66 -2.67 -4.39
C GLU A 15 -7.67 -1.53 -5.41
N TYR A 16 -8.50 -0.51 -5.19
CA TYR A 16 -8.50 0.69 -6.02
C TYR A 16 -7.15 1.43 -5.98
N LEU A 17 -6.57 1.61 -4.79
CA LEU A 17 -5.25 2.22 -4.61
C LEU A 17 -4.12 1.43 -5.27
N ILE A 18 -4.18 0.10 -5.21
CA ILE A 18 -3.20 -0.79 -5.84
C ILE A 18 -3.33 -0.71 -7.37
N HIS A 19 -4.56 -0.73 -7.89
CA HIS A 19 -4.82 -0.62 -9.32
C HIS A 19 -4.34 0.71 -9.90
N LEU A 20 -4.56 1.81 -9.18
CA LEU A 20 -4.02 3.11 -9.55
C LEU A 20 -2.49 3.13 -9.47
N GLY A 21 -1.92 2.57 -8.39
CA GLY A 21 -0.48 2.44 -8.20
C GLY A 21 0.22 1.65 -9.30
N ALA A 22 -0.40 0.57 -9.78
CA ALA A 22 0.08 -0.22 -10.92
C ALA A 22 0.15 0.59 -12.23
N LYS A 23 -0.62 1.67 -12.35
CA LYS A 23 -0.58 2.63 -13.46
C LYS A 23 0.35 3.83 -13.19
N GLY A 24 1.11 3.80 -12.10
CA GLY A 24 2.01 4.87 -11.67
C GLY A 24 1.36 5.98 -10.84
N ASN A 25 0.10 5.82 -10.41
CA ASN A 25 -0.60 6.81 -9.60
C ASN A 25 -0.53 6.45 -8.10
N HIS A 26 0.50 6.94 -7.41
CA HIS A 26 0.77 6.64 -6.00
C HIS A 26 0.11 7.63 -5.04
N LEU A 27 -1.22 7.57 -4.88
CA LEU A 27 -1.99 8.59 -4.14
C LEU A 27 -1.61 8.76 -2.66
N LEU A 28 -1.08 7.71 -2.03
CA LEU A 28 -0.73 7.73 -0.60
C LEU A 28 0.68 8.27 -0.32
N PHE A 29 1.56 8.28 -1.32
CA PHE A 29 2.99 8.54 -1.11
C PHE A 29 3.52 9.49 -2.18
N GLY A 30 4.14 10.60 -1.74
CA GLY A 30 4.85 11.50 -2.64
C GLY A 30 6.14 10.88 -3.18
N ASN A 31 6.56 11.30 -4.38
CA ASN A 31 7.76 10.79 -5.04
C ASN A 31 9.03 10.89 -4.18
N ASP A 32 9.18 11.98 -3.42
CA ASP A 32 10.35 12.17 -2.56
C ASP A 32 10.37 11.16 -1.41
N ARG A 33 9.21 10.91 -0.77
CA ARG A 33 9.07 9.91 0.29
C ARG A 33 9.37 8.50 -0.22
N ILE A 34 8.89 8.17 -1.43
CA ILE A 34 9.17 6.89 -2.08
C ILE A 34 10.68 6.75 -2.32
N ARG A 35 11.32 7.75 -2.95
CA ARG A 35 12.76 7.72 -3.24
C ARG A 35 13.57 7.54 -1.97
N GLU A 36 13.23 8.29 -0.93
CA GLU A 36 13.88 8.24 0.36
C GLU A 36 13.74 6.87 1.03
N ALA A 37 12.54 6.31 1.07
CA ALA A 37 12.30 5.00 1.64
C ALA A 37 13.18 3.95 0.96
N PHE A 38 13.16 3.90 -0.38
CA PHE A 38 13.98 2.96 -1.15
C PHE A 38 15.49 3.19 -1.02
N ALA A 39 15.94 4.42 -0.73
CA ALA A 39 17.35 4.68 -0.42
C ALA A 39 17.78 4.06 0.92
N ARG A 40 16.86 3.97 1.90
CA ARG A 40 17.07 3.41 3.24
C ARG A 40 16.79 1.90 3.35
N GLN A 41 16.47 1.24 2.22
CA GLN A 41 15.95 -0.14 2.17
C GLN A 41 16.81 -1.20 2.88
N LYS A 42 18.15 -1.04 2.90
CA LYS A 42 19.05 -2.00 3.55
C LYS A 42 18.88 -2.05 5.07
N GLU A 43 18.45 -0.96 5.70
CA GLU A 43 18.38 -0.83 7.17
C GLU A 43 16.98 -1.15 7.69
N ALA A 44 15.94 -0.79 6.93
CA ALA A 44 14.55 -0.98 7.34
C ALA A 44 14.11 -2.46 7.39
N LEU A 45 14.66 -3.32 6.51
CA LEU A 45 14.24 -4.72 6.38
C LEU A 45 15.14 -5.73 7.09
N THR A 46 16.40 -5.38 7.40
CA THR A 46 17.39 -6.31 8.00
C THR A 46 17.23 -6.47 9.52
N GLY A 47 16.33 -5.72 10.16
CA GLY A 47 16.12 -5.72 11.61
C GLY A 47 14.64 -5.69 12.02
N LEU A 48 13.75 -6.34 11.27
CA LEU A 48 12.33 -6.48 11.65
C LEU A 48 12.18 -7.36 12.90
N GLU A 49 12.41 -6.76 14.06
CA GLU A 49 12.14 -7.35 15.37
C GLU A 49 10.62 -7.50 15.57
N ASN A 50 10.20 -8.45 16.40
CA ASN A 50 8.79 -8.76 16.66
C ASN A 50 7.94 -7.53 17.08
N HIS A 51 8.56 -6.56 17.77
CA HIS A 51 7.91 -5.30 18.13
C HIS A 51 7.52 -4.47 16.90
N ARG A 52 8.43 -4.36 15.92
CA ARG A 52 8.23 -3.56 14.71
C ARG A 52 7.14 -4.16 13.81
N ILE A 53 7.06 -5.49 13.76
CA ILE A 53 5.97 -6.18 13.04
C ILE A 53 4.61 -5.78 13.62
N SER A 54 4.51 -5.70 14.95
CA SER A 54 3.27 -5.35 15.64
C SER A 54 2.86 -3.90 15.36
N GLU A 55 3.83 -2.98 15.31
CA GLU A 55 3.60 -1.56 14.97
C GLU A 55 3.15 -1.38 13.52
N VAL A 56 3.79 -2.07 12.57
CA VAL A 56 3.40 -2.05 11.16
C VAL A 56 2.01 -2.64 10.98
N GLN A 57 1.70 -3.77 11.63
CA GLN A 57 0.36 -4.36 11.57
C GLN A 57 -0.71 -3.43 12.16
N ARG A 58 -0.41 -2.73 13.27
CA ARG A 58 -1.30 -1.72 13.82
C ARG A 58 -1.51 -0.58 12.83
N ALA A 59 -0.43 -0.05 12.27
CA ALA A 59 -0.48 1.04 11.29
C ALA A 59 -1.30 0.65 10.04
N ILE A 60 -1.20 -0.58 9.55
CA ILE A 60 -2.04 -1.08 8.44
C ILE A 60 -3.52 -1.07 8.83
N ARG A 61 -3.88 -1.58 10.02
CA ARG A 61 -5.29 -1.62 10.45
C ARG A 61 -5.88 -0.22 10.58
N GLU A 62 -5.13 0.69 11.20
CA GLU A 62 -5.55 2.09 11.35
C GLU A 62 -5.66 2.78 10.00
N LEU A 63 -4.68 2.58 9.10
CA LEU A 63 -4.72 3.11 7.75
C LEU A 63 -5.96 2.64 6.98
N LEU A 64 -6.35 1.37 7.11
CA LEU A 64 -7.53 0.83 6.43
C LEU A 64 -8.85 1.33 7.02
N ALA A 65 -8.88 1.70 8.30
CA ALA A 65 -10.07 2.25 8.96
C ALA A 65 -10.38 3.71 8.59
N ILE A 66 -9.40 4.46 8.07
CA ILE A 66 -9.62 5.85 7.63
C ILE A 66 -10.39 5.86 6.30
N PRO A 67 -11.51 6.58 6.16
CA PRO A 67 -12.37 6.47 4.97
C PRO A 67 -11.84 7.23 3.75
N ASP A 68 -11.11 8.33 3.94
CA ASP A 68 -10.70 9.24 2.87
C ASP A 68 -9.18 9.26 2.63
N PHE A 69 -8.75 9.76 1.47
CA PHE A 69 -7.33 9.77 1.10
C PHE A 69 -6.50 10.81 1.84
N GLU A 70 -7.11 11.93 2.23
CA GLU A 70 -6.41 13.02 2.91
C GLU A 70 -6.00 12.57 4.31
N GLY A 71 -6.94 12.02 5.09
CA GLY A 71 -6.67 11.44 6.40
C GLY A 71 -5.67 10.29 6.35
N LYS A 72 -5.70 9.45 5.31
CA LYS A 72 -4.68 8.39 5.12
C LYS A 72 -3.29 8.99 4.94
N ARG A 73 -3.16 10.06 4.15
CA ARG A 73 -1.87 10.73 3.92
C ARG A 73 -1.36 11.42 5.17
N GLU A 74 -2.23 12.09 5.92
CA GLU A 74 -1.89 12.72 7.20
C GLU A 74 -1.44 11.68 8.22
N PHE A 75 -2.18 10.57 8.35
CA PHE A 75 -1.79 9.46 9.20
C PHE A 75 -0.39 8.92 8.86
N ILE A 76 -0.14 8.64 7.58
CA ILE A 76 1.17 8.17 7.11
C ILE A 76 2.27 9.22 7.38
N ALA A 77 1.96 10.52 7.29
CA ALA A 77 2.90 11.59 7.60
C ALA A 77 3.28 11.67 9.10
N ALA A 78 2.39 11.22 9.98
CA ALA A 78 2.61 11.21 11.42
C ALA A 78 3.32 9.93 11.94
N LEU A 79 3.47 8.91 11.11
CA LEU A 79 4.13 7.67 11.51
C LEU A 79 5.64 7.86 11.74
N PRO A 80 6.26 7.04 12.61
CA PRO A 80 7.71 6.90 12.66
C PRO A 80 8.26 6.57 11.27
N LYS A 81 9.43 7.14 10.95
CA LYS A 81 10.01 7.04 9.60
C LYS A 81 10.25 5.60 9.18
N GLU A 82 10.68 4.74 10.10
CA GLU A 82 10.87 3.32 9.80
C GLU A 82 9.56 2.63 9.44
N THR A 83 8.47 2.94 10.16
CA THR A 83 7.14 2.36 9.89
C THR A 83 6.59 2.85 8.55
N GLU A 84 6.75 4.15 8.25
CA GLU A 84 6.41 4.73 6.95
C GLU A 84 7.15 4.01 5.81
N ASP A 85 8.46 3.85 5.93
CA ASP A 85 9.29 3.21 4.92
C ASP A 85 8.83 1.76 4.68
N ILE A 86 8.55 1.01 5.74
CA ILE A 86 8.01 -0.37 5.64
C ILE A 86 6.65 -0.38 4.93
N LEU A 87 5.75 0.56 5.24
CA LEU A 87 4.46 0.65 4.55
C LEU A 87 4.62 0.95 3.06
N ILE A 88 5.56 1.83 2.70
CA ILE A 88 5.91 2.11 1.30
C ILE A 88 6.38 0.82 0.62
N PHE A 89 7.30 0.08 1.24
CA PHE A 89 7.78 -1.19 0.66
C PHE A 89 6.67 -2.21 0.48
N LEU A 90 5.83 -2.41 1.49
CA LEU A 90 4.70 -3.34 1.42
C LEU A 90 3.70 -2.94 0.32
N TYR A 91 3.42 -1.65 0.18
CA TYR A 91 2.55 -1.14 -0.88
C TYR A 91 3.12 -1.45 -2.27
N PHE A 92 4.41 -1.20 -2.51
CA PHE A 92 5.05 -1.52 -3.79
C PHE A 92 5.12 -3.03 -4.04
N GLN A 93 5.36 -3.85 -3.01
CA GLN A 93 5.28 -5.32 -3.13
C GLN A 93 3.88 -5.79 -3.54
N MET A 94 2.82 -5.16 -3.04
CA MET A 94 1.44 -5.48 -3.44
C MET A 94 1.15 -5.09 -4.89
N ILE A 95 1.69 -3.95 -5.35
CA ILE A 95 1.61 -3.53 -6.76
C ILE A 95 2.32 -4.55 -7.66
N GLU A 96 3.57 -4.91 -7.34
CA GLU A 96 4.35 -5.87 -8.12
C GLU A 96 3.61 -7.20 -8.27
N ARG A 97 3.06 -7.73 -7.17
CA ARG A 97 2.26 -8.96 -7.21
C ARG A 97 1.03 -8.82 -8.10
N ASN A 98 0.35 -7.68 -8.08
CA ASN A 98 -0.81 -7.44 -8.94
C ASN A 98 -0.43 -7.32 -10.42
N LEU A 99 0.69 -6.70 -10.74
CA LEU A 99 1.21 -6.60 -12.12
C LEU A 99 1.52 -7.98 -12.71
N VAL A 100 2.14 -8.87 -11.93
CA VAL A 100 2.43 -10.26 -12.34
C VAL A 100 1.13 -11.03 -12.63
N LEU A 101 0.09 -10.84 -11.82
CA LEU A 101 -1.19 -11.52 -12.00
C LEU A 101 -2.00 -11.01 -13.21
N THR A 102 -1.88 -9.72 -13.54
CA THR A 102 -2.60 -9.13 -14.70
C THR A 102 -1.88 -9.31 -16.03
N HIS A 103 -0.56 -9.56 -16.01
CA HIS A 103 0.23 -9.87 -17.20
C HIS A 103 1.02 -11.16 -16.97
N PRO A 104 0.38 -12.35 -17.01
CA PRO A 104 1.14 -13.59 -17.06
C PRO A 104 2.02 -13.50 -18.32
N ALA A 105 3.34 -13.62 -18.13
CA ALA A 105 4.31 -13.57 -19.22
C ALA A 105 3.80 -14.46 -20.36
N ARG A 106 3.57 -13.85 -21.53
CA ARG A 106 3.20 -14.58 -22.73
C ARG A 106 4.38 -15.49 -23.10
N HIS A 107 4.25 -16.77 -22.78
CA HIS A 107 5.10 -17.84 -23.30
C HIS A 107 4.69 -18.18 -24.74
#